data_AF-A0A528DKI1-F1
#
_entry.id   AF-A0A528DKI1-F1
#
_cell.length_a   1.000
_cell.length_b   1.000
_cell.length_c   1.000
_cell.angle_alpha   90.00
_cell.angle_beta   90.00
_cell.angle_gamma   90.00
#
_symmetry.space_group_name_H-M   'P 1'
#
loop_
_entity.id
_entity.type
_entity.pdbx_description
1 polymer ?
#
loop_
_entity_poly.entity_id
_entity_poly.type
_entity_poly.pdbx_seq_one_letter_code
_entity_poly.pdbx_strand_id
1 'polypeptide(L)'
;MVTGQGMGFIDFGDGCWSPRIQDLAIAASHVVRDSTLPLGGAEHLIAGYASVIALSALEAKLLVGLMRARQSALILVNYWRSHLFPADAQYIKKNVSRAEHGLSILAPLGVASGEVAVLAAMSSFQP
;
A
#
# COMPACT_ATOMS: atom_id res chain seq x y z
N MET A 1 9.18 -12.81 7.69
CA MET A 1 10.38 -13.23 8.47
C MET A 1 11.11 -14.29 7.66
N VAL A 2 12.40 -14.11 7.36
CA VAL A 2 13.19 -15.15 6.68
C VAL A 2 13.81 -16.05 7.73
N THR A 3 13.59 -17.35 7.62
CA THR A 3 14.10 -18.38 8.54
C THR A 3 15.03 -19.33 7.78
N GLY A 4 15.75 -20.20 8.48
CA GLY A 4 16.55 -21.25 7.86
C GLY A 4 15.74 -22.27 7.04
N GLN A 5 14.41 -22.30 7.18
CA GLN A 5 13.51 -23.20 6.43
C GLN A 5 12.63 -22.49 5.40
N GLY A 6 12.71 -21.16 5.28
CA GLY A 6 11.93 -20.38 4.32
C GLY A 6 11.27 -19.13 4.90
N MET A 7 10.29 -18.61 4.16
CA MET A 7 9.54 -17.41 4.52
C MET A 7 8.38 -17.72 5.47
N GLY A 8 8.39 -17.08 6.64
CA GLY A 8 7.29 -17.08 7.60
C GLY A 8 6.46 -15.79 7.52
N PHE A 9 5.14 -15.95 7.51
CA PHE A 9 4.15 -14.89 7.65
C PHE A 9 3.53 -14.95 9.04
N ILE A 10 3.25 -13.80 9.63
CA ILE A 10 2.68 -13.64 10.98
C ILE A 10 1.63 -12.54 10.96
N ASP A 11 0.96 -12.33 12.10
CA ASP A 11 -0.01 -11.25 12.30
C ASP A 11 -1.30 -11.41 11.47
N PHE A 12 -1.91 -12.61 11.53
CA PHE A 12 -3.18 -12.93 10.87
C PHE A 12 -4.42 -12.51 11.69
N GLY A 13 -4.25 -11.71 12.75
CA GLY A 13 -5.32 -11.37 13.69
C GLY A 13 -6.44 -10.52 13.08
N ASP A 14 -6.18 -9.85 11.96
CA ASP A 14 -7.13 -9.04 11.18
C ASP A 14 -7.52 -9.68 9.84
N GLY A 15 -7.11 -10.93 9.60
CA GLY A 15 -7.45 -11.68 8.39
C GLY A 15 -8.96 -11.89 8.26
N CYS A 16 -9.50 -11.63 7.07
CA CYS A 16 -10.92 -11.83 6.76
C CYS A 16 -11.13 -12.32 5.33
N TRP A 17 -12.32 -12.85 5.05
CA TRP A 17 -12.72 -13.18 3.69
C TRP A 17 -13.00 -11.89 2.91
N SER A 18 -12.13 -11.56 1.95
CA SER A 18 -12.14 -10.29 1.22
C SER A 18 -11.64 -10.44 -0.22
N PRO A 19 -11.86 -9.45 -1.09
CA PRO A 19 -11.25 -9.43 -2.42
C PRO A 19 -9.72 -9.43 -2.32
N ARG A 20 -9.04 -10.27 -3.11
CA ARG A 20 -7.57 -10.43 -3.10
C ARG A 20 -6.79 -9.12 -3.25
N ILE A 21 -7.34 -8.16 -4.00
CA ILE A 21 -6.72 -6.83 -4.22
C ILE A 21 -6.50 -6.06 -2.91
N GLN A 22 -7.23 -6.38 -1.84
CA GLN A 22 -7.07 -5.77 -0.52
C GLN A 22 -5.66 -6.01 0.04
N ASP A 23 -5.15 -7.24 -0.04
CA ASP A 23 -3.81 -7.57 0.43
C ASP A 23 -2.74 -6.85 -0.38
N LEU A 24 -2.92 -6.78 -1.71
CA LEU A 24 -2.02 -6.03 -2.58
C LEU A 24 -2.02 -4.53 -2.25
N ALA A 25 -3.19 -3.92 -2.04
CA ALA A 25 -3.28 -2.51 -1.68
C ALA A 25 -2.55 -2.21 -0.36
N ILE A 26 -2.72 -3.07 0.64
CA ILE A 26 -2.01 -2.93 1.92
C ILE A 26 -0.50 -3.08 1.73
N ALA A 27 -0.04 -4.11 1.02
CA ALA A 27 1.37 -4.36 0.79
C ALA A 27 2.03 -3.22 -0.01
N ALA A 28 1.41 -2.79 -1.11
CA ALA A 28 1.86 -1.69 -1.96
C ALA A 28 1.96 -0.38 -1.18
N SER A 29 1.01 -0.05 -0.30
CA SER A 29 1.06 1.15 0.55
C SER A 29 2.27 1.22 1.49
N HIS A 30 2.94 0.10 1.80
CA HIS A 30 4.13 0.11 2.69
C HIS A 30 5.42 0.53 1.97
N VAL A 31 5.45 0.40 0.64
CA VAL A 31 6.64 0.67 -0.18
C VAL A 31 6.59 2.03 -0.87
N VAL A 32 5.48 2.78 -0.78
CA VAL A 32 5.36 4.15 -1.30
C VAL A 32 6.26 5.11 -0.50
N ARG A 33 7.41 5.46 -1.06
CA ARG A 33 8.47 6.26 -0.41
C ARG A 33 9.20 7.22 -1.36
N ASP A 34 9.32 6.88 -2.64
CA ASP A 34 10.13 7.65 -3.60
C ASP A 34 9.27 8.60 -4.43
N SER A 35 9.33 9.91 -4.16
CA SER A 35 8.53 10.90 -4.88
C SER A 35 8.95 11.12 -6.34
N THR A 36 10.04 10.50 -6.80
CA THR A 36 10.44 10.53 -8.22
C THR A 36 9.70 9.50 -9.07
N LEU A 37 9.03 8.54 -8.42
CA LEU A 37 8.28 7.48 -9.08
C LEU A 37 6.76 7.73 -8.97
N PRO A 38 5.97 7.48 -10.04
CA PRO A 38 4.52 7.73 -10.03
C PRO A 38 3.76 7.09 -8.87
N LEU A 39 4.08 5.85 -8.51
CA LEU A 39 3.48 5.09 -7.40
C LEU A 39 4.42 4.95 -6.20
N GLY A 40 5.49 5.74 -6.16
CA GLY A 40 6.36 5.83 -5.00
C GLY A 40 7.28 4.63 -4.76
N GLY A 41 7.48 3.75 -5.73
CA GLY A 41 8.19 2.47 -5.56
C GLY A 41 7.25 1.27 -5.43
N ALA A 42 5.94 1.49 -5.34
CA ALA A 42 4.96 0.40 -5.34
C ALA A 42 4.88 -0.34 -6.70
N GLU A 43 5.40 0.26 -7.76
CA GLU A 43 5.48 -0.32 -9.11
C GLU A 43 6.11 -1.71 -9.07
N HIS A 44 7.23 -1.87 -8.37
CA HIS A 44 7.95 -3.14 -8.28
C HIS A 44 7.13 -4.24 -7.61
N LEU A 45 6.40 -3.89 -6.54
CA LEU A 45 5.56 -4.82 -5.81
C LEU A 45 4.33 -5.21 -6.63
N ILE A 46 3.72 -4.24 -7.31
CA ILE A 46 2.58 -4.45 -8.21
C ILE A 46 2.99 -5.34 -9.39
N ALA A 47 4.14 -5.05 -10.01
CA ALA A 47 4.68 -5.83 -11.13
C ALA A 47 4.98 -7.28 -10.72
N GLY A 48 5.64 -7.48 -9.56
CA GLY A 48 5.94 -8.81 -9.03
C GLY A 48 4.70 -9.60 -8.62
N TYR A 49 3.65 -8.94 -8.13
CA TYR A 49 2.37 -9.60 -7.86
C TYR A 49 1.67 -9.99 -9.17
N ALA A 50 1.59 -9.06 -10.12
CA ALA A 50 0.90 -9.22 -11.39
C ALA A 50 1.53 -10.30 -12.29
N SER A 51 2.83 -10.56 -12.16
CA SER A 51 3.52 -11.63 -12.90
C SER A 51 3.10 -13.04 -12.46
N VAL A 52 2.54 -13.19 -11.26
CA VAL A 52 2.02 -14.45 -10.73
C VAL A 52 0.50 -14.49 -10.82
N ILE A 53 -0.18 -13.39 -10.44
CA ILE A 53 -1.64 -13.29 -10.44
C ILE A 53 -2.03 -12.00 -11.18
N ALA A 54 -2.54 -12.14 -12.39
CA ALA A 54 -2.99 -11.02 -13.20
C ALA A 54 -4.09 -10.21 -12.50
N LEU A 55 -3.97 -8.88 -12.57
CA LEU A 55 -5.00 -7.96 -12.13
C LEU A 55 -6.08 -7.81 -13.21
N SER A 56 -7.34 -7.82 -12.80
CA SER A 56 -8.44 -7.39 -13.67
C SER A 56 -8.37 -5.88 -13.96
N ALA A 57 -9.05 -5.44 -15.02
CA ALA A 57 -9.17 -4.02 -15.34
C ALA A 57 -9.77 -3.20 -14.18
N LEU A 58 -10.75 -3.77 -13.46
CA LEU A 58 -11.35 -3.11 -12.31
C LEU A 58 -10.34 -2.98 -11.16
N GLU A 59 -9.55 -4.02 -10.87
CA GLU A 59 -8.52 -3.97 -9.84
C GLU A 59 -7.44 -2.93 -10.17
N ALA A 60 -6.98 -2.89 -11.43
CA ALA A 60 -6.01 -1.89 -11.88
C ALA A 60 -6.52 -0.45 -11.71
N LYS A 61 -7.80 -0.22 -12.06
CA LYS A 61 -8.47 1.07 -11.91
C LYS A 61 -8.64 1.52 -10.45
N LEU A 62 -8.88 0.57 -9.54
CA LEU A 62 -9.17 0.86 -8.13
C LEU A 62 -7.92 0.94 -7.23
N LEU A 63 -6.83 0.27 -7.61
CA LEU A 63 -5.69 0.03 -6.72
C LEU A 63 -5.11 1.31 -6.11
N VAL A 64 -4.87 2.36 -6.89
CA VAL A 64 -4.34 3.63 -6.38
C VAL A 64 -5.31 4.29 -5.40
N GLY A 65 -6.62 4.21 -5.65
CA GLY A 65 -7.64 4.70 -4.73
C GLY A 65 -7.63 3.93 -3.40
N LEU A 66 -7.50 2.61 -3.45
CA LEU A 66 -7.37 1.75 -2.27
C LEU A 66 -6.09 2.06 -1.47
N MET A 67 -4.97 2.28 -2.16
CA MET A 67 -3.70 2.65 -1.53
C MET A 67 -3.82 4.01 -0.82
N ARG A 68 -4.45 5.01 -1.46
CA ARG A 68 -4.74 6.31 -0.84
C ARG A 68 -5.63 6.16 0.39
N ALA A 69 -6.72 5.39 0.28
CA ALA A 69 -7.61 5.11 1.39
C ALA A 69 -6.86 4.44 2.56
N ARG A 70 -5.93 3.52 2.28
CA ARG A 70 -5.10 2.87 3.31
C ARG A 70 -4.19 3.87 4.03
N GLN A 71 -3.52 4.79 3.31
CA GLN A 71 -2.73 5.84 3.97
C GLN A 71 -3.60 6.74 4.84
N SER A 72 -4.72 7.22 4.30
CA SER A 72 -5.66 8.09 5.02
C SER A 72 -6.21 7.43 6.28
N ALA A 73 -6.60 6.15 6.20
CA ALA A 73 -7.07 5.39 7.36
C ALA A 73 -5.97 5.25 8.42
N LEU A 74 -4.73 4.96 8.02
CA LEU A 74 -3.60 4.89 8.95
C LEU A 74 -3.41 6.23 9.67
N ILE A 75 -3.36 7.33 8.94
CA ILE A 75 -3.18 8.68 9.50
C ILE A 75 -4.31 9.00 10.49
N LEU A 76 -5.56 8.88 10.06
CA LEU A 76 -6.74 9.20 10.86
C LEU A 76 -6.81 8.36 12.15
N VAL A 77 -6.69 7.04 12.02
CA VAL A 77 -6.79 6.13 13.17
C VAL A 77 -5.66 6.35 14.16
N ASN A 78 -4.44 6.61 13.71
CA ASN A 78 -3.31 6.83 14.63
C ASN A 78 -3.40 8.19 15.33
N TYR A 79 -3.83 9.27 14.65
CA TYR A 79 -4.07 10.54 15.34
C TYR A 79 -5.20 10.41 16.37
N TRP A 80 -6.33 9.78 16.00
CA TRP A 80 -7.44 9.54 16.92
C TRP A 80 -7.00 8.71 18.13
N ARG A 81 -6.28 7.60 17.92
CA ARG A 81 -5.74 6.77 19.01
C ARG A 81 -4.75 7.54 19.89
N SER A 82 -3.91 8.41 19.31
CA SER A 82 -2.97 9.22 20.09
C SER A 82 -3.66 10.26 20.97
N HIS A 83 -4.87 10.70 20.59
CA HIS A 83 -5.71 11.55 21.42
C HIS A 83 -6.32 10.76 22.59
N LEU A 84 -6.75 9.52 22.36
CA LEU A 84 -7.29 8.64 23.42
C LEU A 84 -6.22 8.14 24.40
N PHE A 85 -4.99 7.94 23.93
CA PHE A 85 -3.88 7.38 24.71
C PHE A 85 -2.65 8.30 24.63
N PRO A 86 -2.68 9.47 25.31
CA PRO A 86 -1.63 10.48 25.18
C PRO A 86 -0.25 10.01 25.68
N ALA A 87 -0.21 9.11 26.68
CA ALA A 87 1.03 8.53 27.19
C ALA A 87 1.78 7.69 26.14
N ASP A 88 1.04 7.07 25.22
CA ASP A 88 1.59 6.20 24.15
C ASP A 88 1.67 6.92 22.79
N ALA A 89 1.39 8.22 22.75
CA ALA A 89 1.19 8.97 21.50
C ALA A 89 2.39 8.88 20.55
N GLN A 90 3.63 8.87 21.07
CA GLN A 90 4.84 8.72 20.25
C GLN A 90 4.88 7.36 19.55
N TYR A 91 4.58 6.28 20.28
CA TYR A 91 4.56 4.93 19.73
C TYR A 91 3.45 4.75 18.70
N ILE A 92 2.24 5.24 19.01
CA ILE A 92 1.08 5.18 18.12
C ILE A 92 1.38 5.93 16.81
N LYS A 93 1.98 7.13 16.88
CA LYS A 93 2.24 7.96 15.69
C LYS A 93 3.49 7.58 14.90
N LYS A 94 4.25 6.54 15.29
CA LYS A 94 5.53 6.17 14.65
C LYS A 94 5.49 6.02 13.13
N ASN A 95 4.34 5.62 12.59
CA ASN A 95 4.14 5.38 11.15
C ASN A 95 3.38 6.50 10.42
N VAL A 96 2.94 7.54 11.14
CA VAL A 96 2.10 8.60 10.57
C VAL A 96 2.85 9.38 9.50
N SER A 97 4.06 9.84 9.80
CA SER A 97 4.88 10.58 8.82
C SER A 97 5.13 9.80 7.52
N ARG A 98 5.37 8.48 7.62
CA ARG A 98 5.50 7.60 6.45
C ARG A 98 4.21 7.58 5.62
N ALA A 99 3.06 7.50 6.27
CA ALA A 99 1.78 7.46 5.58
C ALA A 99 1.40 8.82 4.98
N GLU A 100 1.70 9.93 5.65
CA GLU A 100 1.52 11.28 5.12
C GLU A 100 2.37 11.49 3.85
N HIS A 101 3.63 11.05 3.88
CA HIS A 101 4.50 11.08 2.70
C HIS A 101 4.00 10.17 1.57
N GLY A 102 3.60 8.94 1.89
CA GLY A 102 3.00 8.06 0.89
C GLY A 102 1.71 8.61 0.29
N LEU A 103 0.87 9.28 1.11
CA LEU A 103 -0.34 9.93 0.64
C LEU A 103 -0.03 11.13 -0.25
N SER A 104 0.98 11.94 0.07
CA SER A 104 1.36 13.10 -0.74
C SER A 104 1.88 12.70 -2.12
N ILE A 105 2.58 11.57 -2.24
CA ILE A 105 2.99 10.98 -3.52
C ILE A 105 1.79 10.57 -4.36
N LEU A 106 0.81 9.90 -3.75
CA LEU A 106 -0.34 9.34 -4.48
C LEU A 106 -1.49 10.34 -4.71
N ALA A 107 -1.59 11.39 -3.90
CA ALA A 107 -2.70 12.36 -3.93
C ALA A 107 -2.91 13.04 -5.29
N PRO A 108 -1.85 13.39 -6.07
CA PRO A 108 -2.01 13.96 -7.41
C PRO A 108 -2.62 13.00 -8.43
N LEU A 109 -2.63 11.70 -8.17
CA LEU A 109 -3.18 10.71 -9.09
C LEU A 109 -4.71 10.64 -8.97
N GLY A 110 -5.38 11.06 -10.03
CA GLY A 110 -6.79 10.77 -10.27
C GLY A 110 -6.99 9.32 -10.70
N VAL A 111 -8.25 8.92 -10.91
CA VAL A 111 -8.57 7.53 -11.29
C VAL A 111 -7.88 7.13 -12.60
N ALA A 112 -7.97 7.95 -13.64
CA ALA A 112 -7.40 7.63 -14.95
C ALA A 112 -5.86 7.60 -14.94
N SER A 113 -5.20 8.60 -14.32
CA SER A 113 -3.73 8.61 -14.23
C SER A 113 -3.19 7.52 -13.31
N GLY A 114 -3.92 7.16 -12.26
CA GLY A 114 -3.60 6.02 -11.40
C GLY A 114 -3.69 4.68 -12.14
N GLU A 115 -4.77 4.48 -12.91
CA GLU A 115 -4.92 3.28 -13.75
C GLU A 115 -3.78 3.14 -14.75
N VAL A 116 -3.42 4.22 -15.46
CA VAL A 116 -2.29 4.24 -16.39
C VAL A 116 -0.98 3.86 -15.70
N ALA A 117 -0.71 4.40 -14.51
CA ALA A 117 0.51 4.09 -13.76
C ALA A 117 0.57 2.62 -13.33
N VAL A 118 -0.56 2.05 -12.90
CA VAL A 118 -0.65 0.62 -12.53
C VAL A 118 -0.44 -0.28 -13.74
N LEU A 119 -1.06 0.03 -14.88
CA LEU A 119 -0.87 -0.72 -16.12
C LEU A 119 0.58 -0.65 -16.59
N ALA A 120 1.22 0.53 -16.52
CA ALA A 120 2.63 0.69 -16.84
C ALA A 120 3.54 -0.16 -15.92
N ALA A 121 3.25 -0.20 -14.61
CA ALA A 121 3.96 -1.05 -13.68
C ALA A 121 3.85 -2.54 -14.06
N MET A 122 2.65 -3.01 -14.39
CA MET A 122 2.43 -4.40 -14.81
C MET A 122 3.23 -4.77 -16.07
N SER A 123 3.39 -3.84 -17.01
CA SER A 123 4.18 -4.04 -18.22
C SER A 123 5.70 -3.95 -18.03
N SER A 124 6.16 -3.46 -16.87
CA SER A 124 7.60 -3.23 -16.60
C SER A 124 8.34 -4.47 -16.08
N PHE A 125 7.64 -5.56 -15.77
CA PHE A 125 8.26 -6.79 -15.28
C PHE A 125 9.05 -7.48 -16.40
N GLN A 126 10.38 -7.49 -16.27
CA GLN A 126 11.26 -8.39 -17.02
C GLN A 126 11.77 -9.46 -16.04
N PRO A 127 11.52 -10.76 -16.30
CA PRO A 127 11.99 -11.85 -15.44
C PRO A 127 13.52 -11.99 -15.44
#